data_AF-A0A396HIJ5-F1
#
_entry.id   AF-A0A396HIJ5-F1
#
_cell.length_a   1.000
_cell.length_b   1.000
_cell.length_c   1.000
_cell.angle_alpha   90.00
_cell.angle_beta   90.00
_cell.angle_gamma   90.00
#
_symmetry.space_group_name_H-M   'P 1'
#
loop_
_entity.id
_entity.type
_entity.pdbx_description
1 polymer ?
#
loop_
_entity_poly.entity_id
_entity_poly.type
_entity_poly.pdbx_seq_one_letter_code
_entity_poly.pdbx_strand_id
1 'polypeptide(L)' 'MENEEKVRKPKILCLHGFRTSGEIMKKQIHKWPQNVLDKLDLVFVEAPFPCNDKSDVEDIFDPPYYEWFPFNEVKLSD' A
#
# COMPACT_ATOMS: atom_id res chain seq x y z
N MET A 1 -31.17 10.16 -26.30
CA MET A 1 -29.78 10.09 -25.82
C MET A 1 -29.87 9.53 -24.43
N GLU A 2 -29.55 8.25 -24.27
CA GLU A 2 -29.70 7.54 -23.00
C GLU A 2 -28.81 8.19 -21.94
N ASN A 3 -29.40 8.47 -20.79
CA ASN A 3 -28.64 8.74 -19.57
C ASN A 3 -27.94 7.43 -19.20
N GLU A 4 -26.72 7.22 -19.71
CA GLU A 4 -25.81 6.26 -19.11
C GLU A 4 -25.51 6.77 -17.69
N GLU A 5 -26.21 6.22 -16.70
CA GLU A 5 -25.75 6.30 -15.31
C GLU A 5 -24.34 5.70 -15.28
N LYS A 6 -23.32 6.57 -15.25
CA LYS A 6 -21.93 6.15 -15.10
C LYS A 6 -21.81 5.43 -13.77
N VAL A 7 -21.84 4.10 -13.82
CA VAL A 7 -21.63 3.25 -12.65
C VAL A 7 -20.31 3.65 -12.02
N ARG A 8 -20.40 4.22 -10.81
CA ARG A 8 -19.22 4.69 -10.08
C ARG A 8 -18.40 3.48 -9.64
N LYS A 9 -17.12 3.46 -10.02
CA LYS A 9 -16.17 2.43 -9.57
C LYS A 9 -16.05 2.47 -8.03
N PRO A 10 -16.01 1.30 -7.35
CA PRO A 10 -15.65 1.25 -5.94
C PRO A 10 -14.28 1.88 -5.72
N LYS A 11 -14.20 2.83 -4.77
CA LYS A 11 -12.93 3.40 -4.30
C LYS A 11 -12.38 2.56 -3.16
N ILE A 12 -11.14 2.10 -3.28
CA ILE A 12 -10.47 1.27 -2.29
C ILE A 12 -9.20 1.98 -1.83
N LEU A 13 -9.10 2.22 -0.53
CA LEU A 13 -7.86 2.66 0.10
C LEU A 13 -6.97 1.44 0.33
N CYS A 14 -5.78 1.45 -0.26
CA CYS A 14 -4.82 0.36 -0.25
C CYS A 14 -3.72 0.66 0.77
N LEU A 15 -3.71 -0.10 1.87
CA LEU A 15 -2.72 0.00 2.95
C LEU A 15 -1.67 -1.10 2.78
N HIS A 16 -0.40 -0.70 2.64
CA HIS A 16 0.69 -1.64 2.47
C HIS A 16 1.03 -2.39 3.77
N GLY A 17 1.73 -3.52 3.65
CA GLY A 17 2.15 -4.35 4.77
C GLY A 17 3.32 -3.77 5.55
N PHE A 18 3.72 -4.46 6.63
CA PHE A 18 4.85 -4.07 7.47
C PHE A 18 6.14 -3.88 6.66
N ARG A 19 6.84 -2.76 6.88
CA ARG A 19 8.12 -2.42 6.21
C ARG A 19 8.07 -2.57 4.69
N THR A 20 7.00 -2.11 4.08
CA THR A 20 6.84 -1.98 2.62
C THR A 20 6.36 -0.56 2.28
N SER A 21 5.91 -0.31 1.05
CA SER A 21 5.38 0.98 0.62
C SER A 21 4.11 0.82 -0.22
N GLY A 22 3.34 1.90 -0.35
CA GLY A 22 2.22 2.01 -1.25
C GLY A 22 2.63 1.70 -2.70
N GLU A 23 3.80 2.17 -3.14
CA GLU A 23 4.32 1.84 -4.48
C GLU A 23 4.70 0.35 -4.64
N ILE A 24 5.19 -0.32 -3.60
CA ILE A 24 5.42 -1.79 -3.64
C ILE A 24 4.08 -2.52 -3.77
N MET A 25 3.09 -2.16 -2.95
CA MET A 25 1.75 -2.76 -3.04
C MET A 25 1.13 -2.52 -4.41
N LYS A 26 1.31 -1.32 -4.98
CA LYS A 26 0.88 -0.99 -6.33
C LYS A 26 1.51 -1.91 -7.36
N LYS A 27 2.84 -2.11 -7.34
CA LYS A 27 3.54 -3.06 -8.24
C LYS A 27 2.99 -4.48 -8.11
N GLN A 28 2.66 -4.91 -6.90
CA GLN A 28 2.09 -6.24 -6.65
C GLN A 28 0.65 -6.36 -7.19
N ILE A 29 -0.21 -5.35 -6.99
CA ILE A 29 -1.60 -5.34 -7.46
C ILE A 29 -1.69 -5.21 -8.99
N HIS A 30 -0.75 -4.53 -9.64
CA HIS A 30 -0.70 -4.44 -11.12
C HIS A 30 -0.43 -5.80 -11.81
N LYS A 31 -0.17 -6.86 -11.05
CA LYS A 31 -0.13 -8.24 -11.57
C LYS A 31 -1.54 -8.82 -11.83
N TRP A 32 -2.60 -8.17 -11.34
CA TRP A 32 -3.97 -8.62 -11.57
C TRP A 32 -4.42 -8.39 -13.02
N PRO A 33 -5.41 -9.15 -13.51
CA PRO A 33 -5.97 -8.93 -14.85
C PRO A 33 -6.52 -7.51 -15.04
N GLN A 34 -6.25 -6.92 -16.20
CA GLN A 34 -6.65 -5.54 -16.51
C GLN A 34 -8.17 -5.31 -16.38
N ASN A 35 -8.99 -6.30 -16.76
CA ASN A 35 -10.45 -6.22 -16.65
C ASN A 35 -10.97 -6.16 -15.19
N VAL A 36 -10.14 -6.52 -14.21
CA VAL A 36 -10.41 -6.31 -12.78
C VAL A 36 -10.02 -4.90 -12.39
N LEU A 37 -8.80 -4.47 -12.75
CA LEU A 37 -8.28 -3.13 -12.45
C LEU A 37 -9.18 -2.02 -13.03
N ASP A 38 -9.70 -2.22 -14.24
CA ASP A 38 -10.60 -1.27 -14.91
C ASP A 38 -11.92 -1.05 -14.15
N LYS A 39 -12.29 -1.93 -13.22
CA LYS A 39 -13.52 -1.81 -12.43
C LYS A 39 -13.31 -1.14 -11.08
N LEU A 40 -12.07 -0.86 -10.70
CA LEU A 40 -11.70 -0.33 -9.38
C LEU A 40 -11.07 1.06 -9.49
N ASP A 41 -11.20 1.83 -8.41
CA ASP A 41 -10.44 3.06 -8.20
C ASP A 41 -9.57 2.83 -6.95
N LEU A 42 -8.28 2.59 -7.17
CA LEU A 42 -7.33 2.17 -6.14
C LEU A 42 -6.47 3.35 -5.69
N VAL A 43 -6.50 3.64 -4.39
CA VAL A 43 -5.71 4.73 -3.78
C VAL A 43 -4.64 4.11 -2.89
N PHE A 44 -3.39 4.14 -3.34
CA PHE A 44 -2.25 3.67 -2.57
C PHE A 44 -1.69 4.81 -1.73
N VAL A 45 -1.42 4.55 -0.46
CA VAL A 45 -0.89 5.53 0.49
C VAL A 45 0.33 4.97 1.19
N GLU A 46 1.24 5.86 1.57
CA GLU A 46 2.39 5.54 2.41
C GLU A 46 2.03 5.67 3.88
N ALA A 47 2.58 4.78 4.71
CA ALA A 47 2.50 4.92 6.15
C ALA A 47 3.39 6.09 6.64
N PRO A 48 3.08 6.71 7.79
CA PRO A 48 3.72 7.97 8.20
C PRO A 48 5.14 7.82 8.76
N PHE A 49 5.57 6.61 9.12
CA PHE A 49 6.88 6.39 9.74
C PHE A 49 7.82 5.68 8.76
N PRO A 50 9.01 6.23 8.44
CA PRO A 50 10.02 5.50 7.68
C PRO A 50 10.50 4.26 8.43
N CYS A 51 10.74 3.17 7.71
CA CYS A 51 11.42 2.00 8.23
C CYS A 51 12.89 2.34 8.48
N ASN A 52 13.35 2.22 9.71
CA ASN A 52 14.74 2.49 10.09
C ASN A 52 15.65 1.25 10.02
N ASP A 53 15.06 0.07 9.85
CA ASP A 53 15.76 -1.23 9.85
C ASP A 53 15.57 -1.97 8.51
N LYS A 54 16.08 -3.21 8.46
CA LYS A 54 15.93 -4.14 7.33
C LYS A 54 14.46 -4.40 6.99
N SER A 55 14.17 -4.50 5.69
CA SER A 55 12.90 -5.02 5.18
C SER A 55 13.09 -6.42 4.60
N ASP A 56 12.13 -7.32 4.81
CA ASP A 56 12.15 -8.67 4.21
C ASP A 56 12.00 -8.63 2.68
N VAL A 57 11.67 -7.48 2.09
CA VAL A 57 11.47 -7.33 0.65
C VAL A 57 12.62 -6.60 -0.05
N GLU A 58 13.70 -6.27 0.66
CA GLU A 58 14.78 -5.43 0.12
C GLU A 58 15.59 -6.07 -1.01
N ASP A 59 15.65 -7.39 -1.07
CA ASP A 59 16.28 -8.13 -2.17
C ASP A 59 15.41 -8.14 -3.46
N ILE A 60 14.18 -7.64 -3.38
CA ILE A 60 13.17 -7.72 -4.46
C ILE A 60 12.69 -6.33 -4.89
N PHE A 61 12.57 -5.40 -3.94
CA PHE A 61 12.05 -4.06 -4.17
C PHE A 61 12.94 -3.01 -3.53
N ASP A 62 13.28 -1.96 -4.29
CA ASP A 62 14.02 -0.82 -3.77
C ASP A 62 13.23 -0.05 -2.68
N PRO A 63 13.92 0.58 -1.71
CA PRO A 63 13.32 1.51 -0.75
C PRO A 63 12.69 2.74 -1.44
N PRO A 64 11.87 3.56 -0.74
CA PRO A 64 11.62 3.59 0.71
C PRO A 64 10.62 2.54 1.20
N TYR A 65 10.74 2.19 2.48
CA TYR A 65 9.78 1.37 3.22
C TYR A 65 9.25 2.15 4.42
N TYR A 66 8.02 1.85 4.84
CA TYR A 66 7.30 2.56 5.88
C TYR A 66 6.59 1.60 6.86
N GLU A 67 6.22 2.15 8.01
CA GLU A 67 5.51 1.49 9.10
C GLU A 67 4.31 2.35 9.54
N TRP A 68 3.18 1.70 9.88
CA TRP A 68 1.95 2.37 10.32
C TRP A 68 2.00 2.87 11.75
N PHE A 69 2.81 2.22 12.59
CA PHE A 69 3.01 2.55 13.98
C PHE A 69 4.50 2.53 14.27
N PRO A 70 5.03 3.48 15.05
CA PRO A 70 6.43 3.45 15.43
C PRO A 70 6.66 2.31 16.42
N PHE A 71 7.83 1.68 16.34
CA PHE A 71 8.27 0.79 17.40
C PHE A 71 8.58 1.61 18.66
N ASN A 72 7.67 1.62 19.63
CA ASN A 72 7.96 2.14 20.96
C ASN A 72 8.55 1.01 21.80
N GLU A 73 9.87 1.03 22.02
CA GLU A 73 10.45 0.28 23.12
C GLU A 73 9.85 0.81 24.44
N VAL A 74 8.94 0.04 25.04
CA VAL A 74 8.67 0.22 26.46
C VAL A 74 9.90 -0.32 27.19
N LYS A 75 10.86 0.55 27.48
CA LYS A 75 11.94 0.23 28.40
C LYS A 75 11.31 0.07 29.78
N LEU A 76 11.11 -1.18 30.20
CA LEU A 76 10.88 -1.47 31.60
C LEU A 76 12.17 -1.08 32.32
N SER A 77 12.10 -0.07 33.18
CA SER A 77 13.19 0.25 34.09
C SER A 77 13.37 -0.92 35.05
N ASP A 78 14.58 -1.47 35.11
CA ASP A 78 15.00 -2.49 36.08
C ASP A 78 14.80 -2.03 37.54
#